data_AF-A0A552L5A4-F1
#
_entry.id   AF-A0A552L5A4-F1
#
_cell.length_a   1.000
_cell.length_b   1.000
_cell.length_c   1.000
_cell.angle_alpha   90.00
_cell.angle_beta   90.00
_cell.angle_gamma   90.00
#
_symmetry.space_group_name_H-M   'P 1'
#
loop_
_entity.id
_entity.type
_entity.pdbx_description
1 polymer ?
#
loop_
_entity_poly.entity_id
_entity_poly.type
_entity_poly.pdbx_seq_one_letter_code
_entity_poly.pdbx_strand_id
1 'polypeptide(L)'
;MSNPEFSLDMPLKERQEKFMEMSDENIDYSDIPPLDDEFFKNAKLVKPNPQTEQISIRLDSEILEWFRNHAQEKSYHDLINDVLRTYVKHQSQ
;
A
#
# COMPACT_ATOMS: atom_id res chain seq x y z
N MET A 1 16.12 -13.02 -20.45
CA MET A 1 17.41 -13.67 -20.20
C MET A 1 17.27 -14.41 -18.88
N SER A 2 17.57 -15.70 -18.83
CA SER A 2 17.42 -16.50 -17.60
C SER A 2 18.63 -16.27 -16.71
N ASN A 3 18.40 -15.81 -15.47
CA ASN A 3 19.44 -15.84 -14.45
C ASN A 3 19.70 -17.33 -14.11
N PRO A 4 20.89 -17.88 -14.40
CA PRO A 4 21.16 -19.31 -14.23
C PRO A 4 21.12 -19.76 -12.77
N GLU A 5 21.20 -18.84 -11.80
CA GLU A 5 21.23 -19.13 -10.37
C GLU A 5 19.85 -19.36 -9.72
N PHE A 6 18.79 -18.80 -10.33
CA PHE A 6 17.42 -18.85 -9.81
C PHE A 6 16.46 -19.46 -10.83
N SER A 7 16.24 -20.77 -10.72
CA SER A 7 15.27 -21.48 -11.55
C SER A 7 13.83 -21.13 -11.15
N LEU A 8 12.93 -21.05 -12.14
CA LEU A 8 11.52 -20.74 -11.95
C LEU A 8 10.77 -21.83 -11.15
N ASP A 9 11.32 -23.05 -11.11
CA ASP A 9 10.77 -24.22 -10.42
C ASP A 9 11.32 -24.41 -8.99
N MET A 10 12.22 -23.54 -8.53
CA MET A 10 12.83 -23.63 -7.19
C MET A 10 11.82 -23.30 -6.08
N PRO A 11 11.79 -24.00 -4.93
CA PRO A 11 10.95 -23.63 -3.79
C PRO A 11 11.28 -22.22 -3.25
N LEU A 12 10.28 -21.45 -2.81
CA LEU A 12 10.46 -20.06 -2.35
C LEU A 12 11.49 -19.95 -1.21
N LYS A 13 11.48 -20.91 -0.26
CA LYS A 13 12.40 -20.93 0.87
C LYS A 13 13.86 -21.06 0.42
N GLU A 14 14.13 -21.96 -0.52
CA GLU A 14 15.46 -22.20 -1.09
C GLU A 14 15.97 -20.98 -1.87
N ARG A 15 15.08 -20.30 -2.62
CA ARG A 15 15.43 -19.02 -3.27
C ARG A 15 15.84 -17.97 -2.24
N GLN A 16 15.09 -17.87 -1.15
CA GLN A 16 15.29 -16.86 -0.12
C GLN A 16 16.62 -17.07 0.62
N GLU A 17 16.98 -18.32 0.93
CA GLU A 17 18.28 -18.68 1.51
C GLU A 17 19.42 -18.29 0.57
N LYS A 18 19.34 -18.66 -0.72
CA LYS A 18 20.31 -18.24 -1.74
C LYS A 18 20.47 -16.72 -1.85
N PHE A 19 19.37 -15.97 -1.81
CA PHE A 19 19.42 -14.50 -1.85
C PHE A 19 20.15 -13.90 -0.64
N MET A 20 20.01 -14.51 0.54
CA MET A 20 20.68 -14.04 1.75
C MET A 20 22.18 -14.34 1.77
N GLU A 21 22.62 -15.39 1.07
CA GLU A 21 24.02 -15.78 0.95
C GLU A 21 24.77 -15.02 -0.17
N MET A 22 24.03 -14.43 -1.11
CA MET A 22 24.59 -13.65 -2.21
C MET A 22 25.13 -12.29 -1.73
N SER A 23 26.34 -11.94 -2.14
CA SER A 23 26.89 -10.59 -1.92
C SER A 23 26.36 -9.58 -2.93
N ASP A 24 26.30 -8.31 -2.54
CA ASP A 24 25.80 -7.21 -3.38
C ASP A 24 26.47 -7.12 -4.76
N GLU A 25 27.76 -7.47 -4.85
CA GLU A 25 28.55 -7.47 -6.09
C GLU A 25 28.04 -8.48 -7.14
N ASN A 26 27.35 -9.53 -6.71
CA ASN A 26 26.77 -10.56 -7.57
C ASN A 26 25.33 -10.24 -8.00
N ILE A 27 24.76 -9.11 -7.56
CA ILE A 27 23.43 -8.67 -7.98
C ILE A 27 23.52 -8.17 -9.42
N ASP A 28 22.75 -8.79 -10.31
CA ASP A 28 22.61 -8.37 -11.71
C ASP A 28 21.63 -7.19 -11.81
N TYR A 29 22.11 -6.04 -12.28
CA TYR A 29 21.32 -4.82 -12.54
C TYR A 29 21.10 -4.57 -14.04
N SER A 30 21.39 -5.55 -14.91
CA SER A 30 21.31 -5.36 -16.37
C SER A 30 19.91 -4.99 -16.88
N ASP A 31 18.86 -5.36 -16.14
CA ASP A 31 17.46 -5.05 -16.44
C ASP A 31 16.97 -3.74 -15.82
N ILE A 32 17.68 -3.22 -14.82
CA ILE A 32 17.30 -2.02 -14.06
C ILE A 32 18.48 -1.03 -14.08
N PRO A 33 18.67 -0.28 -15.18
CA PRO A 33 19.73 0.71 -15.26
C PRO A 33 19.52 1.80 -14.19
N PRO A 34 20.60 2.43 -13.71
CA PRO A 34 20.52 3.50 -12.73
C PRO A 34 19.70 4.67 -13.28
N LEU A 35 18.82 5.24 -12.45
CA LEU A 35 18.04 6.42 -12.79
C LEU A 35 18.94 7.64 -12.82
N ASP A 36 18.90 8.38 -13.92
CA ASP A 36 19.76 9.54 -14.16
C ASP A 36 19.01 10.87 -13.96
N ASP A 37 19.74 11.98 -14.01
CA ASP A 37 19.15 13.32 -13.84
C ASP A 37 18.08 13.62 -14.91
N GLU A 38 18.17 13.06 -16.13
CA GLU A 38 17.14 13.28 -17.16
C GLU A 38 15.82 12.59 -16.84
N PHE A 39 15.86 11.43 -16.19
CA PHE A 39 14.68 10.78 -15.64
C PHE A 39 13.99 11.70 -14.62
N PHE A 40 14.75 12.25 -13.67
CA PHE A 40 14.18 13.10 -12.61
C PHE A 40 13.70 14.47 -13.12
N LYS A 41 14.29 15.02 -14.20
CA LYS A 41 13.81 16.27 -14.84
C LYS A 41 12.36 16.19 -15.30
N ASN A 42 11.92 15.01 -15.75
CA ASN A 42 10.58 14.79 -16.29
C ASN A 42 9.67 14.00 -15.35
N ALA A 43 10.21 13.51 -14.23
CA ALA A 43 9.46 12.74 -13.25
C ALA A 43 8.34 13.59 -12.64
N LYS A 44 7.10 13.12 -12.77
CA LYS A 44 5.95 13.75 -12.12
C LYS A 44 5.85 13.24 -10.69
N LEU A 45 6.07 14.14 -9.73
CA LEU A 45 5.86 13.84 -8.32
C LEU A 45 4.36 13.71 -8.06
N VAL A 46 3.89 12.47 -7.91
CA VAL A 46 2.53 12.19 -7.45
C VAL A 46 2.54 12.38 -5.94
N LYS A 47 2.07 13.54 -5.46
CA LYS A 47 1.76 13.68 -4.04
C LYS A 47 0.56 12.80 -3.74
N PRO A 48 0.63 11.88 -2.77
CA PRO A 48 -0.58 11.28 -2.23
C PRO A 48 -1.39 12.45 -1.68
N ASN A 49 -2.50 12.77 -2.35
CA ASN A 49 -3.44 13.75 -1.84
C ASN A 49 -4.36 12.99 -0.87
N PRO A 50 -4.19 13.11 0.45
CA PRO A 50 -5.13 12.49 1.36
C PRO A 50 -6.50 13.12 1.10
N GLN A 51 -7.40 12.37 0.49
CA GLN A 51 -8.78 12.80 0.24
C GLN A 51 -9.61 12.88 1.53
N THR A 52 -8.96 12.61 2.67
CA THR A 52 -9.55 12.55 4.01
C THR A 52 -8.65 13.27 4.99
N GLU A 53 -9.25 14.08 5.86
CA GLU A 53 -8.56 14.78 6.93
C GLU A 53 -8.68 14.00 8.24
N GLN A 54 -7.59 13.86 8.99
CA GLN A 54 -7.60 13.23 10.30
C GLN A 54 -8.06 14.24 11.35
N ILE A 55 -9.29 14.09 11.83
CA ILE A 55 -9.88 14.92 12.86
C ILE A 55 -10.29 14.09 14.09
N SER A 56 -10.24 14.71 15.26
CA SER A 56 -10.73 14.11 16.51
C SER A 56 -12.20 14.48 16.73
N ILE A 57 -13.10 13.51 16.56
CA ILE A 57 -14.53 13.66 16.86
C ILE A 57 -14.91 12.84 18.09
N ARG A 58 -15.90 13.32 18.86
CA ARG A 58 -16.50 12.55 19.95
C ARG A 58 -17.70 11.79 19.40
N LEU A 59 -17.73 10.49 19.63
CA LEU A 59 -18.82 9.59 19.30
C LEU A 59 -19.26 8.89 20.59
N ASP A 60 -20.55 8.57 20.69
CA ASP A 60 -21.05 7.76 21.81
C ASP A 60 -20.39 6.38 21.80
N SER A 61 -20.09 5.85 22.99
CA SER A 61 -19.40 4.58 23.15
C SER A 61 -20.15 3.43 22.45
N GLU A 62 -21.48 3.39 22.58
CA GLU A 62 -22.32 2.34 21.99
C GLU A 62 -22.25 2.34 20.45
N ILE A 63 -22.28 3.54 19.85
CA ILE A 63 -22.16 3.70 18.39
C ILE A 63 -20.77 3.25 17.93
N LEU A 64 -19.73 3.64 18.66
CA LEU A 64 -18.36 3.28 18.32
C LEU A 64 -18.14 1.77 18.42
N GLU A 65 -18.66 1.11 19.45
CA GLU A 65 -18.63 -0.35 19.60
C GLU A 65 -19.38 -1.04 18.46
N TRP A 66 -20.54 -0.51 18.06
CA TRP A 66 -21.28 -1.02 16.91
C TRP A 66 -20.41 -1.02 15.65
N PHE A 67 -19.77 0.10 15.31
CA PHE A 67 -18.90 0.19 14.13
C PHE A 67 -17.68 -0.73 14.20
N ARG A 68 -17.08 -0.91 15.38
CA ARG A 68 -15.97 -1.85 15.56
C ARG A 68 -16.37 -3.30 15.31
N ASN A 69 -17.57 -3.69 15.76
CA ASN A 69 -18.07 -5.05 15.62
C ASN A 69 -18.61 -5.36 14.21
N HIS A 70 -19.08 -4.36 13.48
CA HIS A 70 -19.64 -4.52 12.12
C HIS A 70 -18.61 -4.28 11.00
N ALA A 71 -17.42 -3.78 11.34
CA ALA A 71 -16.30 -3.68 10.42
C ALA A 71 -15.74 -5.07 10.10
N GLN A 72 -16.17 -5.68 9.00
CA GLN A 72 -15.67 -6.99 8.54
C GLN A 72 -14.38 -6.85 7.72
N GLU A 73 -14.46 -6.19 6.57
CA GLU A 73 -13.33 -6.09 5.61
C GLU A 73 -12.64 -4.71 5.64
N LYS A 74 -13.38 -3.66 5.99
CA LYS A 74 -12.88 -2.27 6.04
C LYS A 74 -12.60 -1.85 7.49
N SER A 75 -11.76 -0.82 7.67
CA SER A 75 -11.60 -0.22 9.00
C SER A 75 -12.93 0.38 9.48
N TYR A 76 -13.18 0.36 10.79
CA TYR A 76 -14.37 1.02 11.35
C TYR A 76 -14.39 2.53 11.02
N HIS A 77 -13.22 3.16 10.83
CA HIS A 77 -13.13 4.55 10.36
C HIS A 77 -13.70 4.74 8.95
N ASP A 78 -13.44 3.80 8.03
CA ASP A 78 -13.96 3.85 6.66
C ASP A 78 -15.48 3.67 6.67
N LEU A 79 -15.98 2.76 7.50
CA LEU A 79 -17.41 2.51 7.63
C LEU A 79 -18.15 3.73 8.20
N ILE A 80 -17.57 4.40 9.21
CA ILE A 80 -18.08 5.68 9.73
C ILE A 80 -18.12 6.73 8.62
N ASN A 81 -17.04 6.88 7.84
CA ASN A 81 -16.98 7.84 6.75
C ASN A 81 -18.03 7.56 5.65
N ASP A 82 -18.24 6.30 5.28
CA ASP A 82 -19.24 5.89 4.28
C ASP A 82 -20.68 6.23 4.73
N VAL A 83 -20.98 6.01 6.02
CA VAL A 83 -22.28 6.40 6.61
C VAL A 83 -22.47 7.91 6.58
N LEU A 84 -21.48 8.68 7.05
CA LEU A 84 -21.54 10.14 7.04
C LEU A 84 -21.70 10.69 5.62
N ARG A 85 -20.97 10.14 4.66
CA ARG A 85 -21.07 10.53 3.24
C ARG A 85 -22.47 10.27 2.70
N THR A 86 -23.06 9.13 3.02
CA THR A 86 -24.41 8.77 2.57
C THR A 86 -25.45 9.72 3.15
N TYR A 87 -25.35 10.04 4.43
CA TYR A 87 -26.20 11.02 5.10
C TYR A 87 -26.12 12.41 4.45
N VAL A 88 -24.90 12.92 4.23
CA VAL A 88 -24.69 14.23 3.59
C VAL A 88 -25.25 14.26 2.17
N LYS A 89 -25.05 13.20 1.39
CA LYS A 89 -25.60 13.08 0.02
C LYS A 89 -27.13 13.13 0.03
N HIS A 90 -27.77 12.39 0.94
CA HIS A 90 -29.23 12.38 1.06
C HIS A 90 -29.77 13.74 1.51
N GLN A 91 -29.08 14.45 2.39
CA GLN A 91 -29.49 15.77 2.89
C GLN A 91 -29.29 16.89 1.86
N SER A 92 -28.41 16.68 0.87
CA SER A 92 -28.10 17.66 -0.19
C SER A 92 -28.90 17.44 -1.48
N GLN A 93 -29.87 16.51 -1.47
CA GLN A 93 -30.88 16.33 -2.51
C GLN A 93 -32.13 17.16 -2.20
#